data_AF-A0A355FRU7-F1
#
_entry.id   AF-A0A355FRU7-F1
#
_cell.length_a   1.000
_cell.length_b   1.000
_cell.length_c   1.000
_cell.angle_alpha   90.00
_cell.angle_beta   90.00
_cell.angle_gamma   90.00
#
_symmetry.space_group_name_H-M   'P 1'
#
loop_
_entity.id
_entity.type
_entity.pdbx_description
1 polymer ?
#
loop_
_entity_poly.entity_id
_entity_poly.type
_entity_poly.pdbx_seq_one_letter_code
_entity_poly.pdbx_strand_id
1 'polypeptide(L)'
;VEITDNGIIVVDRNLIVQEYNPAADRMFNLEKRKAKGQPLDQLISAANFRRVWKTQKPCTCQKKERGLNLITRQTIYPMAKYGVVIGIFTDITTEENRRTEVFNMRQAALTRASRVISEQMRIAQEIAGLLGESTSETKATLLELIQIMQEQEGNDHDTQN
;
A
#
# COMPACT_ATOMS: atom_id res chain seq x y z
N VAL A 1 -1.03 -20.12 14.41
CA VAL A 1 -0.55 -19.88 13.03
C VAL A 1 -1.80 -19.73 12.18
N GLU A 2 -2.19 -18.50 11.83
CA GLU A 2 -3.28 -18.29 10.87
C GLU A 2 -2.77 -18.75 9.50
N ILE A 3 -3.15 -19.97 9.12
CA ILE A 3 -2.87 -20.51 7.79
C ILE A 3 -3.83 -19.78 6.84
N THR A 4 -3.38 -18.69 6.25
CA THR A 4 -4.03 -18.15 5.06
C THR A 4 -3.79 -19.15 3.94
N ASP A 5 -4.81 -19.94 3.60
CA ASP A 5 -4.74 -20.86 2.47
C ASP A 5 -4.44 -20.05 1.19
N ASN A 6 -3.25 -20.23 0.63
CA ASN A 6 -2.86 -19.53 -0.59
C ASN A 6 -3.71 -20.02 -1.77
N GLY A 7 -4.37 -19.10 -2.46
CA GLY A 7 -5.00 -19.36 -3.75
C GLY A 7 -3.94 -19.59 -4.81
N ILE A 8 -4.09 -20.62 -5.63
CA ILE A 8 -3.21 -20.92 -6.76
C ILE A 8 -4.06 -20.96 -8.03
N ILE A 9 -3.63 -20.24 -9.06
CA ILE A 9 -4.22 -20.26 -10.41
C ILE A 9 -3.10 -20.50 -11.42
N VAL A 10 -3.30 -21.46 -12.32
CA VAL A 10 -2.37 -21.78 -13.41
C VAL A 10 -3.03 -21.40 -14.73
N VAL A 11 -2.32 -20.64 -15.55
CA VAL A 11 -2.77 -20.24 -16.89
C VAL A 11 -1.75 -20.62 -17.96
N ASP A 12 -2.20 -20.82 -19.19
CA ASP A 12 -1.32 -21.05 -20.34
C ASP A 12 -0.72 -19.74 -20.90
N ARG A 13 0.07 -19.86 -21.97
CA ARG A 13 0.64 -18.73 -22.72
C ARG A 13 -0.39 -17.72 -23.27
N ASN A 14 -1.62 -18.16 -23.48
CA ASN A 14 -2.74 -17.34 -23.94
C ASN A 14 -3.53 -16.74 -22.77
N LEU A 15 -3.07 -16.96 -21.53
CA LEU A 15 -3.72 -16.57 -20.28
C LEU A 15 -5.09 -17.23 -20.10
N ILE A 16 -5.27 -18.44 -20.64
CA ILE A 16 -6.43 -19.28 -20.40
C ILE A 16 -6.20 -20.11 -19.14
N VAL A 17 -7.17 -20.11 -18.22
CA VAL A 17 -7.10 -20.86 -16.97
C VAL A 17 -7.09 -22.36 -17.25
N GLN A 18 -6.04 -23.02 -16.78
CA GLN A 18 -5.86 -24.47 -16.89
C GLN A 18 -6.33 -25.15 -15.62
N GLU A 19 -5.86 -24.68 -14.46
CA GLU A 19 -6.16 -25.25 -13.15
C GLU A 19 -6.19 -24.17 -12.07
N TYR A 20 -6.88 -24.46 -10.97
CA TYR A 20 -6.88 -23.66 -9.75
C TYR A 20 -7.12 -24.55 -8.53
N ASN A 21 -6.67 -24.12 -7.36
CA ASN A 21 -6.92 -24.84 -6.11
C ASN A 21 -8.22 -24.36 -5.42
N PRO A 22 -8.77 -25.11 -4.44
CA PRO A 22 -9.97 -24.72 -3.71
C PRO A 22 -9.85 -23.37 -2.99
N ALA A 23 -8.64 -22.98 -2.57
CA ALA A 23 -8.42 -21.68 -1.94
C ALA A 23 -8.65 -20.53 -2.93
N ALA A 24 -8.16 -20.64 -4.17
CA ALA A 24 -8.44 -19.69 -5.23
C ALA A 24 -9.92 -19.68 -5.60
N ASP A 25 -10.58 -20.85 -5.60
CA ASP A 25 -12.02 -20.93 -5.80
C ASP A 25 -12.79 -20.13 -4.74
N ARG A 26 -12.47 -20.31 -3.45
CA ARG A 26 -13.10 -19.55 -2.36
C ARG A 26 -12.84 -18.04 -2.45
N MET A 27 -11.66 -17.63 -2.91
CA MET A 27 -11.30 -16.21 -3.05
C MET A 27 -12.04 -15.52 -4.19
N PHE A 28 -12.22 -16.20 -5.33
CA PHE A 28 -12.70 -15.58 -6.57
C PHE A 28 -14.01 -16.16 -7.12
N ASN A 29 -14.61 -17.15 -6.44
CA ASN A 29 -15.77 -17.93 -6.87
C ASN A 29 -15.57 -18.53 -8.29
N LEU A 30 -14.45 -19.21 -8.51
CA LEU A 30 -14.00 -19.68 -9.83
C LEU A 30 -14.88 -20.80 -10.40
N GLU A 31 -15.32 -21.75 -9.57
CA GLU A 31 -16.16 -22.88 -9.96
C GLU A 31 -17.55 -22.40 -10.41
N LYS A 32 -18.18 -21.52 -9.62
CA LYS A 32 -19.45 -20.86 -10.00
C LYS A 32 -19.33 -20.09 -11.32
N ARG A 33 -18.14 -19.55 -11.61
CA ARG A 33 -17.84 -18.82 -12.85
C ARG A 33 -17.37 -19.73 -14.00
N LYS A 34 -17.31 -21.06 -13.80
CA LYS A 34 -16.78 -22.03 -14.77
C LYS A 34 -15.40 -21.58 -15.30
N ALA A 35 -14.51 -21.19 -14.39
CA ALA A 35 -13.26 -20.52 -14.73
C ALA A 35 -12.33 -21.33 -15.63
N LYS A 36 -12.34 -22.67 -15.53
CA LYS A 36 -11.47 -23.54 -16.33
C LYS A 36 -11.78 -23.39 -17.83
N GLY A 37 -10.74 -23.16 -18.64
CA GLY A 37 -10.86 -22.91 -20.07
C GLY A 37 -11.29 -21.48 -20.44
N GLN A 38 -11.54 -20.60 -19.46
CA GLN A 38 -11.86 -19.20 -19.71
C GLN A 38 -10.61 -18.32 -19.70
N PRO A 39 -10.62 -17.18 -20.41
CA PRO A 39 -9.60 -16.15 -20.29
C PRO A 39 -9.53 -15.60 -18.86
N LEU A 40 -8.32 -15.51 -18.30
CA LEU A 40 -8.11 -15.00 -16.95
C LEU A 40 -8.71 -13.59 -16.75
N ASP A 41 -8.65 -12.74 -17.78
CA ASP A 41 -9.18 -11.36 -17.77
C ASP A 41 -10.69 -11.28 -17.47
N GLN A 42 -11.47 -12.34 -17.67
CA GLN A 42 -12.89 -12.38 -17.30
C GLN A 42 -13.10 -12.55 -15.79
N LEU A 43 -12.08 -13.03 -15.08
CA LEU A 43 -12.12 -13.39 -13.67
C LEU A 43 -11.41 -12.32 -12.84
N ILE A 44 -10.15 -12.03 -13.22
CA ILE A 44 -9.28 -11.05 -12.58
C ILE A 44 -8.39 -10.40 -13.63
N SER A 45 -7.90 -9.19 -13.37
CA SER A 45 -7.05 -8.48 -14.33
C SER A 45 -5.71 -9.23 -14.55
N ALA A 46 -5.49 -9.70 -15.79
CA ALA A 46 -4.35 -10.51 -16.20
C ALA A 46 -3.10 -9.69 -16.58
N ALA A 47 -3.10 -8.38 -16.32
CA ALA A 47 -2.00 -7.48 -16.67
C ALA A 47 -0.64 -7.95 -16.10
N ASN A 48 -0.63 -8.39 -14.84
CA ASN A 48 0.58 -8.89 -14.19
C ASN A 48 1.05 -10.23 -14.79
N PHE A 49 0.11 -11.14 -15.10
CA PHE A 49 0.43 -12.41 -15.77
C PHE A 49 1.03 -12.19 -17.16
N ARG A 50 0.43 -11.27 -17.93
CA ARG A 50 0.91 -10.88 -19.25
C ARG A 50 2.31 -10.27 -19.19
N ARG A 51 2.56 -9.41 -18.19
CA ARG A 51 3.89 -8.83 -17.95
C ARG A 51 4.91 -9.91 -17.62
N VAL A 52 4.60 -10.80 -16.67
CA VAL A 52 5.50 -11.88 -16.24
C VAL A 52 5.82 -12.85 -17.39
N TRP A 53 4.83 -13.18 -18.22
CA TRP A 53 5.09 -13.98 -19.42
C TRP A 53 6.00 -13.27 -20.42
N LYS A 54 5.85 -11.95 -20.61
CA LYS A 54 6.73 -11.19 -21.52
C LYS A 54 8.15 -11.04 -20.98
N THR A 55 8.29 -10.74 -19.69
CA THR A 55 9.59 -10.48 -19.07
C THR A 55 10.32 -11.75 -18.67
N GLN A 56 9.60 -12.87 -18.54
CA GLN A 56 10.09 -14.13 -17.96
C GLN A 56 10.71 -13.94 -16.56
N LYS A 57 10.32 -12.86 -15.87
CA LYS A 57 10.76 -12.54 -14.51
C LYS A 57 9.55 -12.64 -13.58
N PRO A 58 9.69 -13.29 -12.40
CA PRO A 58 8.62 -13.33 -11.44
C PRO A 58 8.28 -11.93 -10.93
N CYS A 59 7.05 -11.73 -10.46
CA CYS A 59 6.67 -10.48 -9.82
C CYS A 59 5.82 -10.69 -8.59
N THR A 60 6.00 -9.83 -7.60
CA THR A 60 5.17 -9.76 -6.39
C THR A 60 4.51 -8.39 -6.34
N CYS A 61 3.21 -8.35 -6.07
CA CYS A 61 2.46 -7.09 -5.93
C CYS A 61 1.27 -7.26 -5.00
N GLN A 62 0.82 -6.16 -4.40
CA GLN A 62 -0.46 -6.11 -3.70
C GLN A 62 -1.51 -5.51 -4.64
N LYS A 63 -2.72 -6.06 -4.64
CA LYS A 63 -3.81 -5.61 -5.51
C LYS A 63 -5.14 -5.68 -4.78
N LYS A 64 -5.89 -4.59 -4.84
CA LYS A 64 -7.30 -4.59 -4.48
C LYS A 64 -8.11 -5.14 -5.65
N GLU A 65 -8.84 -6.21 -5.42
CA GLU A 65 -9.62 -6.86 -6.47
C GLU A 65 -10.89 -6.06 -6.75
N ARG A 66 -11.11 -5.74 -8.02
CA ARG A 66 -12.26 -4.90 -8.41
C ARG A 66 -13.56 -5.69 -8.22
N GLY A 67 -14.53 -5.07 -7.55
CA GLY A 67 -15.84 -5.70 -7.30
C GLY A 67 -15.83 -6.73 -6.16
N LEU A 68 -14.70 -6.91 -5.48
CA LEU A 68 -14.57 -7.74 -4.28
C LEU A 68 -14.02 -6.86 -3.14
N ASN A 69 -14.48 -7.08 -1.91
CA ASN A 69 -13.84 -6.47 -0.74
C ASN A 69 -12.62 -7.29 -0.32
N LEU A 70 -11.71 -7.52 -1.27
CA LEU A 70 -10.58 -8.44 -1.14
C LEU A 70 -9.30 -7.71 -1.57
N ILE A 71 -8.29 -7.76 -0.71
CA ILE A 71 -6.94 -7.30 -1.01
C ILE A 71 -6.04 -8.52 -1.06
N THR A 72 -5.44 -8.77 -2.23
CA THR A 72 -4.57 -9.92 -2.45
C THR A 72 -3.11 -9.49 -2.57
N ARG A 73 -2.22 -10.28 -1.98
CA ARG A 73 -0.82 -10.31 -2.34
C ARG A 73 -0.63 -11.37 -3.41
N GLN A 74 -0.18 -10.96 -4.58
CA GLN A 74 -0.01 -11.81 -5.75
C GLN A 74 1.48 -12.04 -5.98
N THR A 75 1.90 -13.29 -6.04
CA THR A 75 3.23 -13.69 -6.49
C THR A 75 3.07 -14.54 -7.75
N ILE A 76 3.67 -14.12 -8.86
CA ILE A 76 3.43 -14.72 -10.17
C ILE A 76 4.76 -15.20 -10.74
N TYR A 77 4.80 -16.48 -11.15
CA TYR A 77 5.97 -17.15 -11.69
C TYR A 77 5.73 -17.60 -13.14
N PRO A 78 6.62 -17.27 -14.07
CA PRO A 78 6.60 -17.87 -15.40
C PRO A 78 7.28 -19.24 -15.36
N MET A 79 6.65 -20.24 -15.96
CA MET A 79 7.21 -21.58 -16.15
C MET A 79 7.37 -21.82 -17.64
N ALA A 80 8.29 -21.09 -18.27
CA ALA A 80 8.50 -21.09 -19.73
C ALA A 80 8.65 -22.49 -20.32
N LYS A 81 9.40 -23.37 -19.65
CA LYS A 81 9.61 -24.77 -20.06
C LYS A 81 8.30 -25.55 -20.23
N TYR A 82 7.30 -25.24 -19.42
CA TYR A 82 5.99 -25.89 -19.41
C TYR A 82 4.92 -25.09 -20.14
N GLY A 83 5.25 -23.90 -20.67
CA GLY A 83 4.30 -23.04 -21.38
C GLY A 83 3.19 -22.44 -20.52
N VAL A 84 3.39 -22.36 -19.19
CA VAL A 84 2.39 -21.89 -18.23
C VAL A 84 2.92 -20.77 -17.33
N VAL A 85 1.99 -20.04 -16.70
CA VAL A 85 2.25 -19.03 -15.67
C VAL A 85 1.44 -19.39 -14.44
N ILE A 86 2.09 -19.37 -13.27
CA ILE A 86 1.47 -19.71 -11.99
C ILE A 86 1.30 -18.42 -11.18
N GLY A 87 0.09 -18.14 -10.73
CA GLY A 87 -0.19 -17.08 -9.77
C GLY A 87 -0.54 -17.65 -8.40
N ILE A 88 0.11 -17.13 -7.37
CA ILE A 88 -0.15 -17.44 -5.96
C ILE A 88 -0.74 -16.19 -5.32
N PHE A 89 -1.88 -16.35 -4.66
CA PHE A 89 -2.68 -15.27 -4.08
C PHE A 89 -2.82 -15.51 -2.59
N THR A 90 -2.45 -14.52 -1.79
CA THR A 90 -2.67 -14.53 -0.35
C THR A 90 -3.67 -13.43 -0.03
N ASP A 91 -4.76 -13.76 0.66
CA ASP A 91 -5.67 -12.76 1.20
C ASP A 91 -4.96 -12.02 2.35
N ILE A 92 -4.83 -10.70 2.20
CA ILE A 92 -4.22 -9.80 3.20
C ILE A 92 -5.22 -8.75 3.69
N THR A 93 -6.51 -8.92 3.42
CA THR A 93 -7.56 -7.92 3.69
C THR A 93 -7.61 -7.55 5.17
N THR A 94 -7.56 -8.54 6.06
CA THR A 94 -7.60 -8.33 7.51
C THR A 94 -6.40 -7.53 8.01
N GLU A 95 -5.20 -7.89 7.58
CA GLU A 95 -3.96 -7.24 7.98
C GLU A 95 -3.87 -5.81 7.42
N GLU A 96 -4.26 -5.57 6.17
CA GLU A 96 -4.26 -4.23 5.58
C GLU A 96 -5.30 -3.31 6.21
N ASN A 97 -6.49 -3.84 6.57
CA ASN A 97 -7.49 -3.07 7.30
C ASN A 97 -6.99 -2.66 8.69
N ARG A 98 -6.39 -3.59 9.43
CA ARG A 98 -5.80 -3.33 10.75
C ARG A 98 -4.67 -2.30 10.69
N ARG A 99 -3.82 -2.38 9.66
CA ARG A 99 -2.76 -1.38 9.42
C ARG A 99 -3.34 0.00 9.15
N THR A 100 -4.36 0.07 8.31
CA THR A 100 -5.04 1.32 7.96
C THR A 100 -5.70 1.96 9.19
N GLU A 101 -6.34 1.17 10.04
CA GLU A 101 -6.95 1.65 11.28
C GLU A 101 -5.93 2.28 12.22
N VAL A 102 -4.82 1.59 12.48
CA VAL A 102 -3.73 2.11 13.32
C VAL A 102 -3.12 3.38 12.73
N PHE A 103 -2.94 3.44 11.41
CA PHE A 103 -2.45 4.63 10.73
C PHE A 103 -3.40 5.82 10.88
N ASN A 104 -4.70 5.61 10.69
CA ASN A 104 -5.72 6.65 10.84
C ASN A 104 -5.81 7.16 12.28
N MET A 105 -5.69 6.28 13.28
CA MET A 105 -5.63 6.68 14.69
C MET A 105 -4.43 7.58 14.98
N ARG A 106 -3.25 7.24 14.44
CA ARG A 106 -2.04 8.07 14.60
C ARG A 106 -2.19 9.44 13.95
N GLN A 107 -2.74 9.51 12.74
CA GLN A 107 -3.03 10.79 12.09
C GLN A 107 -4.05 11.61 12.88
N ALA A 108 -5.13 11.00 13.33
CA ALA A 108 -6.14 11.69 14.13
C ALA A 108 -5.54 12.27 15.43
N ALA A 109 -4.61 11.55 16.06
CA ALA A 109 -3.88 12.04 17.23
C ALA A 109 -2.98 13.25 16.89
N LEU A 110 -2.21 13.18 15.80
CA LEU A 110 -1.36 14.29 15.33
C LEU A 110 -2.17 15.54 14.98
N THR A 111 -3.30 15.38 14.28
CA THR A 111 -4.20 16.50 13.94
C THR A 111 -4.79 17.13 15.19
N ARG A 112 -5.20 16.33 16.18
CA ARG A 112 -5.69 16.84 17.47
C ARG A 112 -4.60 17.60 18.23
N ALA A 113 -3.38 17.07 18.29
CA ALA A 113 -2.25 17.74 18.91
C ALA A 113 -1.93 19.07 18.21
N SER A 114 -1.87 19.08 16.88
CA SER A 114 -1.62 20.29 16.07
C SER A 114 -2.69 21.36 16.28
N ARG A 115 -3.96 20.96 16.44
CA ARG A 115 -5.06 21.88 16.75
C ARG A 115 -4.92 22.50 18.13
N VAL A 116 -4.55 21.71 19.15
CA VAL A 116 -4.30 22.23 20.50
C VAL A 116 -3.11 23.19 20.50
N ILE A 117 -2.02 22.86 19.79
CA ILE A 117 -0.86 23.76 19.66
C ILE A 117 -1.27 25.07 19.00
N SER A 118 -2.04 25.02 17.91
CA SER A 118 -2.51 26.23 17.22
C SER A 118 -3.37 27.12 18.11
N GLU A 119 -4.25 26.52 18.92
CA GLU A 119 -5.07 27.25 19.89
C GLU A 119 -4.23 27.87 21.00
N GLN A 120 -3.26 27.13 21.53
CA GLN A 120 -2.33 27.63 22.55
C GLN A 120 -1.39 28.72 22.00
N MET A 121 -0.97 28.64 20.73
CA MET A 121 -0.19 29.69 20.06
C MET A 121 -1.01 30.96 19.85
N ARG A 122 -2.30 30.85 19.52
CA ARG A 122 -3.21 31.99 19.39
C ARG A 122 -3.45 32.67 20.74
N ILE A 123 -3.69 31.88 21.80
CA ILE A 123 -3.81 32.40 23.17
C ILE A 123 -2.50 33.04 23.63
N ALA A 124 -1.35 32.42 23.33
CA ALA A 124 -0.04 33.00 23.65
C ALA A 124 0.24 34.29 22.88
N GLN A 125 -0.26 34.46 21.64
CA GLN A 125 -0.17 35.71 20.88
C GLN A 125 -1.11 36.80 21.43
N GLU A 126 -2.31 36.45 21.89
CA GLU A 126 -3.20 37.38 22.60
C GLU A 126 -2.60 37.81 23.95
N ILE A 127 -1.95 36.90 24.67
CA ILE A 127 -1.20 37.19 25.92
C ILE A 127 0.09 37.97 25.63
N ALA A 128 0.85 37.64 24.58
CA ALA A 128 2.07 38.35 24.20
C ALA A 128 1.77 39.76 23.63
N GLY A 129 0.62 39.94 22.98
CA GLY A 129 0.08 41.27 22.66
C GLY A 129 -0.20 42.11 23.92
N LEU A 130 -0.44 41.46 25.06
CA LEU A 130 -0.52 42.10 26.39
C LEU A 130 0.84 42.22 27.11
N LEU A 131 1.90 41.51 26.68
CA LEU A 131 3.23 41.39 27.33
C LEU A 131 4.39 41.83 26.41
N GLY A 132 4.12 42.81 25.54
CA GLY A 132 4.83 43.12 24.29
C GLY A 132 6.30 43.53 24.29
N GLU A 133 7.16 43.07 25.22
CA GLU A 133 8.57 43.49 25.26
C GLU A 133 9.61 42.34 25.20
N SER A 134 9.30 41.11 25.66
CA SER A 134 10.31 40.01 25.67
C SER A 134 10.19 39.00 24.52
N THR A 135 9.26 39.15 23.58
CA THR A 135 8.95 38.14 22.54
C THR A 135 9.85 38.24 21.30
N SER A 136 10.49 39.38 21.08
CA SER A 136 11.36 39.62 19.92
C SER A 136 12.62 38.75 19.94
N GLU A 137 13.23 38.56 21.11
CA GLU A 137 14.38 37.65 21.28
C GLU A 137 13.96 36.19 21.07
N THR A 138 12.87 35.75 21.70
CA THR A 138 12.37 34.37 21.58
C THR A 138 11.95 34.02 20.15
N LYS A 139 11.40 34.98 19.39
CA LYS A 139 11.05 34.81 17.98
C LYS A 139 12.30 34.62 17.10
N ALA A 140 13.39 35.34 17.39
CA ALA A 140 14.63 35.20 16.65
C ALA A 140 15.23 33.79 16.84
N THR A 141 15.32 33.31 18.08
CA THR A 141 15.86 31.97 18.38
C THR A 141 15.01 30.85 17.77
N LEU A 142 13.69 30.99 17.78
CA LEU A 142 12.80 29.97 17.19
C LEU A 142 12.91 29.92 15.66
N LEU A 143 13.05 31.06 15.00
CA LEU A 143 13.26 31.12 13.55
C LEU A 143 14.62 30.51 13.17
N GLU A 144 15.64 30.74 13.97
CA GLU A 144 16.98 30.14 13.80
C GLU A 144 16.92 28.60 13.92
N LEU A 145 16.18 28.09 14.90
CA LEU A 145 15.95 26.65 15.05
C LEU A 145 15.19 26.03 13.86
N ILE A 146 14.17 26.71 13.35
CA ILE A 146 13.42 26.23 12.18
C ILE A 146 14.31 26.19 10.94
N GLN A 147 15.18 27.17 10.76
CA GLN A 147 16.11 27.22 9.63
C GLN A 147 17.14 26.09 9.69
N ILE A 148 17.71 25.80 10.87
CA ILE A 148 18.62 24.68 11.08
C ILE A 148 17.94 23.34 10.71
N MET A 149 16.67 23.17 11.05
CA MET A 149 15.92 21.95 10.72
C MET A 149 15.60 21.85 9.22
N GLN A 150 15.31 22.97 8.55
CA GLN A 150 15.02 22.99 7.11
C GLN A 150 16.28 22.78 6.25
N GLU A 151 17.45 23.23 6.70
CA GLU A 151 18.72 23.00 6.01
C GLU A 151 19.16 21.53 6.08
N GLN A 152 18.74 20.77 7.10
CA GLN A 152 19.02 19.32 7.20
C GLN A 152 18.13 18.45 6.30
N GLU A 153 16.93 18.91 5.94
CA GLU A 153 16.08 18.20 4.95
C GLU A 153 16.50 18.46 3.49
N GLY A 154 17.39 19.44 3.25
CA GLY A 154 17.87 19.83 1.92
C GLY A 154 19.17 19.15 1.46
N ASN A 155 19.91 18.47 2.32
CA ASN A 155 21.26 17.97 1.99
C ASN A 155 21.39 16.43 1.88
N ASP A 156 20.27 15.70 1.95
CA ASP A 156 20.24 14.24 1.68
C ASP A 156 19.92 13.90 0.21
N HIS A 157 19.88 14.90 -0.69
CA HIS A 157 19.59 14.68 -2.11
C HIS A 157 20.67 15.07 -3.14
N ASP A 158 21.84 15.59 -2.74
CA ASP A 158 22.94 15.83 -3.68
C ASP A 158 24.31 15.41 -3.12
N THR A 159 24.56 14.09 -2.98
CA THR A 159 25.90 13.54 -3.24
C THR A 159 25.85 12.05 -3.62
N GLN A 160 25.41 11.75 -4.83
CA GLN A 160 25.95 10.59 -5.55
C GLN A 160 25.86 10.77 -7.07
N ASN A 161 26.68 11.71 -7.58
CA ASN A 161 27.44 11.53 -8.82
C ASN A 161 28.65 12.47 -8.83
#